data_AF-A0A161YU30-F1
#
_entry.id   AF-A0A161YU30-F1
#
_cell.length_a   1.000
_cell.length_b   1.000
_cell.length_c   1.000
_cell.angle_alpha   90.00
_cell.angle_beta   90.00
_cell.angle_gamma   90.00
#
_symmetry.space_group_name_H-M   'P 1'
#
loop_
_entity.id
_entity.type
_entity.pdbx_description
1 polymer ?
#
loop_
_entity_poly.entity_id
_entity_poly.type
_entity_poly.pdbx_seq_one_letter_code
_entity_poly.pdbx_strand_id
1 'polypeptide(L)'
;MTNTKKTTNTAVLLINILIAAPSFATVITQKNKIDKTSNLQCDHYISSQQHLIDGNNMSLNPGDTLCLESGMRGPLRVKNVHGSASAPIIIRNQNGVVTFTPYEYSIAIENSQWLRLTSNAVEGESEYGLRLGGTLGVGGLSEHVEIDHLEIYRARFAGMLIKTDPTCDTRTWAENFTMTGLRIHNNYIHDTESGEGMYIGYTGKSRTLMCDNALTTVYPHKIQDVHIFDNKLENIAADGIQLNSVESNAYITNNTIYRTGVSPFDPHWQNTGIQVGGDNVEVRSNLIYRSGGNGMMIDGDGIKVLNNHIMYAGENGIFARNAAQQDNSISNGLAHAYKGNLIVHPGSYALKLYAINTQSAHLIIENSIENDGALDSAGRPKTFSYLNDAVLRHELNNHHYVTQSAYQRAHTK
;
A
#
# COMPACT_ATOMS: atom_id res chain seq x y z
N MET A 1 45.85 -16.67 -78.92
CA MET A 1 44.39 -16.89 -78.89
C MET A 1 43.89 -16.51 -77.52
N THR A 2 42.93 -15.60 -77.49
CA THR A 2 42.54 -14.71 -76.40
C THR A 2 41.96 -15.42 -75.18
N ASN A 3 42.54 -15.21 -74.00
CA ASN A 3 41.86 -15.48 -72.73
C ASN A 3 42.05 -14.27 -71.79
N THR A 4 40.98 -13.49 -71.72
CA THR A 4 40.83 -12.24 -70.97
C THR A 4 40.59 -12.51 -69.48
N LYS A 5 41.39 -11.83 -68.65
CA LYS A 5 41.18 -11.68 -67.19
C LYS A 5 39.76 -11.17 -66.91
N LYS A 6 39.03 -11.87 -66.04
CA LYS A 6 37.84 -11.34 -65.35
C LYS A 6 38.17 -11.16 -63.88
N THR A 7 38.08 -9.90 -63.46
CA THR A 7 38.07 -9.40 -62.09
C THR A 7 36.83 -9.88 -61.35
N THR A 8 36.99 -10.44 -60.16
CA THR A 8 35.92 -10.76 -59.22
C THR A 8 35.57 -9.51 -58.41
N ASN A 9 34.38 -8.97 -58.62
CA ASN A 9 33.78 -7.96 -57.75
C ASN A 9 33.17 -8.64 -56.52
N THR A 10 33.68 -8.30 -55.34
CA THR A 10 33.09 -8.67 -54.05
C THR A 10 31.88 -7.76 -53.81
N ALA A 11 30.67 -8.29 -53.90
CA ALA A 11 29.46 -7.58 -53.49
C ALA A 11 29.31 -7.72 -51.96
N VAL A 12 29.53 -6.64 -51.23
CA VAL A 12 29.20 -6.53 -49.81
C VAL A 12 27.70 -6.24 -49.69
N LEU A 13 26.95 -7.22 -49.22
CA LEU A 13 25.53 -7.07 -48.88
C LEU A 13 25.44 -6.31 -47.54
N LEU A 14 25.22 -5.00 -47.60
CA LEU A 14 24.87 -4.18 -46.43
C LEU A 14 23.41 -4.46 -46.04
N ILE A 15 23.22 -5.31 -45.03
CA ILE A 15 21.93 -5.45 -44.34
C ILE A 15 21.79 -4.24 -43.41
N ASN A 16 20.97 -3.27 -43.79
CA ASN A 16 20.53 -2.20 -42.89
C ASN A 16 19.59 -2.81 -41.84
N ILE A 17 20.14 -3.21 -40.69
CA ILE A 17 19.34 -3.46 -39.50
C ILE A 17 18.92 -2.09 -38.96
N LEU A 18 17.64 -1.77 -39.11
CA LEU A 18 17.02 -0.60 -38.51
C LEU A 18 16.93 -0.85 -36.99
N ILE A 19 17.99 -0.52 -36.26
CA ILE A 19 17.94 -0.45 -34.80
C ILE A 19 17.22 0.85 -34.47
N ALA A 20 15.90 0.76 -34.24
CA ALA A 20 15.17 1.82 -33.57
C ALA A 20 15.64 1.86 -32.11
N ALA A 21 16.74 2.57 -31.86
CA ALA A 21 17.07 3.02 -30.52
C ALA A 21 15.95 3.98 -30.08
N PRO A 22 15.31 3.79 -28.91
CA PRO A 22 14.47 4.84 -28.36
C PRO A 22 15.38 6.05 -28.12
N SER A 23 15.19 7.08 -28.93
CA SER A 23 15.71 8.41 -28.68
C SER A 23 15.14 8.85 -27.34
N PHE A 24 15.90 8.67 -26.27
CA PHE A 24 15.68 9.41 -25.04
C PHE A 24 15.79 10.88 -25.40
N ALA A 25 14.62 11.52 -25.55
CA ALA A 25 14.54 12.96 -25.61
C ALA A 25 15.29 13.47 -24.38
N THR A 26 16.43 14.12 -24.62
CA THR A 26 17.16 14.85 -23.60
C THR A 26 16.21 15.98 -23.20
N VAL A 27 15.47 15.78 -22.11
CA VAL A 27 14.72 16.85 -21.48
C VAL A 27 15.78 17.82 -21.00
N ILE A 28 16.01 18.87 -21.78
CA ILE A 28 16.68 20.06 -21.28
C ILE A 28 15.79 20.54 -20.15
N THR A 29 16.23 20.27 -18.92
CA THR A 29 15.71 20.91 -17.72
C THR A 29 15.89 22.41 -17.90
N GLN A 30 14.88 23.07 -18.48
CA GLN A 30 14.64 24.45 -18.13
C GLN A 30 14.34 24.43 -16.65
N LYS A 31 15.35 24.80 -15.85
CA LYS A 31 15.16 25.40 -14.54
C LYS A 31 14.34 26.67 -14.78
N ASN A 32 13.04 26.52 -14.99
CA ASN A 32 12.11 27.52 -14.56
C ASN A 32 12.32 27.59 -13.05
N LYS A 33 13.05 28.64 -12.64
CA LYS A 33 12.85 29.24 -11.33
C LYS A 33 11.36 29.57 -11.27
N ILE A 34 10.55 28.57 -10.91
CA ILE A 34 9.33 28.83 -10.19
C ILE A 34 9.82 29.57 -8.97
N ASP A 35 9.39 30.82 -8.86
CA ASP A 35 9.62 31.66 -7.72
C ASP A 35 9.25 30.83 -6.49
N LYS A 36 10.26 30.36 -5.75
CA LYS A 36 10.09 29.51 -4.56
C LYS A 36 9.73 30.38 -3.35
N THR A 37 8.90 31.39 -3.60
CA THR A 37 8.10 32.13 -2.64
C THR A 37 6.70 31.51 -2.63
N SER A 38 6.61 30.18 -2.55
CA SER A 38 5.38 29.54 -2.11
C SER A 38 5.15 30.00 -0.67
N ASN A 39 4.16 30.87 -0.50
CA ASN A 39 3.74 31.50 0.75
C ASN A 39 4.17 30.72 2.01
N LEU A 40 5.26 31.15 2.65
CA LEU A 40 5.63 30.73 4.00
C LEU A 40 4.58 31.22 5.02
N GLN A 41 3.74 32.17 4.62
CA GLN A 41 2.66 32.71 5.41
C GLN A 41 1.60 31.64 5.70
N CYS A 42 1.27 31.52 6.98
CA CYS A 42 0.20 30.68 7.49
C CYS A 42 -0.96 31.58 7.91
N ASP A 43 -2.19 31.09 7.78
CA ASP A 43 -3.38 31.79 8.25
C ASP A 43 -3.54 31.63 9.76
N HIS A 44 -3.12 30.47 10.28
CA HIS A 44 -3.17 30.15 11.71
C HIS A 44 -1.84 29.56 12.18
N TYR A 45 -1.41 29.96 13.38
CA TYR A 45 -0.18 29.49 14.02
C TYR A 45 -0.55 28.67 15.26
N ILE A 46 -0.21 27.39 15.25
CA ILE A 46 -0.59 26.45 16.30
C ILE A 46 0.59 26.22 17.25
N SER A 47 0.48 26.75 18.47
CA SER A 47 1.54 26.56 19.48
C SER A 47 1.76 25.08 19.82
N SER A 48 3.00 24.74 20.17
CA SER A 48 3.42 23.45 20.72
C SER A 48 2.61 23.01 21.95
N GLN A 49 2.05 23.96 22.71
CA GLN A 49 1.18 23.72 23.87
C GLN A 49 -0.31 23.57 23.53
N GLN A 50 -0.70 23.80 22.26
CA GLN A 50 -2.07 23.63 21.82
C GLN A 50 -2.28 22.20 21.33
N HIS A 51 -2.96 21.38 22.14
CA HIS A 51 -3.21 19.96 21.85
C HIS A 51 -4.53 19.69 21.09
N LEU A 52 -5.27 20.75 20.75
CA LEU A 52 -6.54 20.66 20.03
C LEU A 52 -6.61 21.71 18.92
N ILE A 53 -6.88 21.26 17.70
CA ILE A 53 -7.41 22.06 16.61
C ILE A 53 -8.89 21.67 16.48
N ASP A 54 -9.78 22.63 16.70
CA ASP A 54 -11.22 22.45 16.53
C ASP A 54 -11.72 23.48 15.53
N GLY A 55 -12.01 23.05 14.30
CA GLY A 55 -12.34 23.97 13.20
C GLY A 55 -13.58 24.83 13.49
N ASN A 56 -14.53 24.31 14.28
CA ASN A 56 -15.71 25.07 14.71
C ASN A 56 -15.36 26.22 15.65
N ASN A 57 -14.35 26.05 16.51
CA ASN A 57 -13.94 27.07 17.48
C ASN A 57 -12.90 28.03 16.91
N MET A 58 -12.14 27.60 15.91
CA MET A 58 -11.09 28.40 15.26
C MET A 58 -11.61 29.22 14.07
N SER A 59 -12.88 29.05 13.69
CA SER A 59 -13.49 29.75 12.54
C SER A 59 -12.67 29.58 11.26
N LEU A 60 -12.20 28.35 11.01
CA LEU A 60 -11.40 28.02 9.84
C LEU A 60 -12.22 28.16 8.57
N ASN A 61 -11.62 28.70 7.52
CA ASN A 61 -12.22 28.78 6.20
C ASN A 61 -11.57 27.75 5.25
N PRO A 62 -12.32 27.23 4.26
CA PRO A 62 -11.72 26.44 3.20
C PRO A 62 -10.54 27.16 2.55
N GLY A 63 -9.41 26.46 2.44
CA GLY A 63 -8.14 26.99 1.92
C GLY A 63 -7.17 27.50 2.99
N ASP A 64 -7.59 27.61 4.25
CA ASP A 64 -6.71 28.02 5.35
C ASP A 64 -5.53 27.06 5.52
N THR A 65 -4.36 27.62 5.80
CA THR A 65 -3.15 26.90 6.19
C THR A 65 -2.86 27.10 7.67
N LEU A 66 -2.86 25.99 8.43
CA LEU A 66 -2.51 25.93 9.84
C LEU A 66 -1.07 25.43 9.97
N CYS A 67 -0.20 26.24 10.55
CA CYS A 67 1.19 25.85 10.73
C CYS A 67 1.55 25.56 12.17
N LEU A 68 2.07 24.37 12.40
CA LEU A 68 2.52 23.90 13.70
C LEU A 68 3.85 24.56 14.06
N GLU A 69 3.94 25.10 15.28
CA GLU A 69 5.17 25.60 15.88
C GLU A 69 6.24 24.48 15.92
N SER A 70 7.46 24.81 15.49
CA SER A 70 8.59 23.89 15.48
C SER A 70 9.02 23.48 16.89
N GLY A 71 9.69 22.34 16.99
CA GLY A 71 10.19 21.79 18.24
C GLY A 71 9.37 20.60 18.73
N MET A 72 9.56 20.27 20.00
CA MET A 72 8.90 19.14 20.65
C MET A 72 7.46 19.50 20.98
N ARG A 73 6.52 18.60 20.69
CA ARG A 73 5.14 18.74 21.11
C ARG A 73 4.50 17.43 21.54
N GLY A 74 3.46 17.55 22.36
CA GLY A 74 2.59 16.44 22.73
C GLY A 74 1.57 16.09 21.63
N PRO A 75 0.72 15.08 21.88
CA PRO A 75 -0.31 14.66 20.95
C PRO A 75 -1.21 15.83 20.51
N LEU A 76 -1.72 15.76 19.29
CA LEU A 76 -2.59 16.75 18.70
C LEU A 76 -3.88 16.09 18.20
N ARG A 77 -5.02 16.55 18.73
CA ARG A 77 -6.33 16.21 18.17
C ARG A 77 -6.75 17.27 17.16
N VAL A 78 -7.16 16.85 15.99
CA VAL A 78 -7.70 17.68 14.91
C VAL A 78 -9.14 17.24 14.71
N LYS A 79 -10.10 18.13 14.95
CA LYS A 79 -11.51 17.80 14.78
C LYS A 79 -12.30 18.90 14.11
N ASN A 80 -13.38 18.52 13.41
CA ASN A 80 -14.31 19.44 12.76
C ASN A 80 -13.61 20.38 11.77
N VAL A 81 -12.59 19.89 11.06
CA VAL A 81 -11.86 20.67 10.07
C VAL A 81 -12.44 20.36 8.69
N HIS A 82 -13.12 21.34 8.10
CA HIS A 82 -13.86 21.16 6.85
C HIS A 82 -13.38 22.18 5.80
N GLY A 83 -12.57 21.71 4.85
CA GLY A 83 -12.22 22.46 3.65
C GLY A 83 -13.25 22.27 2.54
N SER A 84 -12.80 22.42 1.30
CA SER A 84 -13.59 22.10 0.11
C SER A 84 -12.73 21.41 -0.95
N ALA A 85 -13.35 20.77 -1.93
CA ALA A 85 -12.64 20.10 -3.03
C ALA A 85 -11.66 21.02 -3.79
N SER A 86 -12.01 22.30 -3.96
CA SER A 86 -11.15 23.28 -4.62
C SER A 86 -10.22 24.05 -3.68
N ALA A 87 -10.45 23.97 -2.36
CA ALA A 87 -9.69 24.67 -1.34
C ALA A 87 -9.65 23.82 -0.06
N PRO A 88 -8.83 22.75 -0.02
CA PRO A 88 -8.66 21.96 1.18
C PRO A 88 -7.94 22.78 2.26
N ILE A 89 -8.19 22.46 3.52
CA ILE A 89 -7.41 23.02 4.64
C ILE A 89 -6.07 22.27 4.70
N ILE A 90 -4.97 22.98 4.95
CA ILE A 90 -3.63 22.40 5.02
C ILE A 90 -3.09 22.52 6.45
N ILE A 91 -2.61 21.42 7.02
CA ILE A 91 -1.82 21.41 8.25
C ILE A 91 -0.38 21.03 7.91
N ARG A 92 0.59 21.87 8.28
CA ARG A 92 2.02 21.62 8.03
C ARG A 92 2.95 22.21 9.08
N ASN A 93 4.25 21.90 9.01
CA ASN A 93 5.27 22.66 9.74
C ASN A 93 5.46 24.07 9.15
N GLN A 94 5.95 24.99 9.99
CA GLN A 94 6.41 26.32 9.56
C GLN A 94 7.77 26.23 8.86
N ASN A 95 8.84 26.63 9.57
CA ASN A 95 10.21 26.73 9.05
C ASN A 95 11.18 25.75 9.71
N GLY A 96 10.73 25.01 10.73
CA GLY A 96 11.54 24.06 11.48
C GLY A 96 10.83 22.72 11.63
N VAL A 97 11.55 21.74 12.17
CA VAL A 97 11.01 20.39 12.38
C VAL A 97 10.08 20.39 13.58
N VAL A 98 8.92 19.75 13.44
CA VAL A 98 7.98 19.48 14.52
C VAL A 98 8.10 18.01 14.88
N THR A 99 8.43 17.72 16.13
CA THR A 99 8.66 16.36 16.60
C THR A 99 7.68 16.01 17.71
N PHE A 100 6.96 14.90 17.52
CA PHE A 100 6.17 14.27 18.57
C PHE A 100 7.04 13.17 19.19
N THR A 101 7.27 13.22 20.51
CA THR A 101 7.93 12.08 21.19
C THR A 101 7.10 10.80 21.06
N PRO A 102 7.68 9.60 21.20
CA PRO A 102 6.93 8.35 21.28
C PRO A 102 5.72 8.40 22.22
N TYR A 103 4.52 8.42 21.64
CA TYR A 103 3.21 8.36 22.28
C TYR A 103 2.40 7.21 21.66
N GLU A 104 1.25 6.89 22.29
CA GLU A 104 0.28 5.98 21.67
C GLU A 104 -0.29 6.58 20.37
N TYR A 105 -0.58 7.89 20.39
CA TYR A 105 -1.02 8.68 19.24
C TYR A 105 -0.21 9.97 19.15
N SER A 106 0.27 10.30 17.95
CA SER A 106 0.85 11.61 17.65
C SER A 106 -0.24 12.59 17.21
N ILE A 107 -1.04 12.20 16.22
CA ILE A 107 -2.13 13.02 15.68
C ILE A 107 -3.37 12.15 15.55
N ALA A 108 -4.53 12.68 15.92
CA ALA A 108 -5.83 12.06 15.68
C ALA A 108 -6.74 13.04 14.91
N ILE A 109 -7.14 12.67 13.70
CA ILE A 109 -8.05 13.41 12.83
C ILE A 109 -9.45 12.80 12.95
N GLU A 110 -10.41 13.61 13.36
CA GLU A 110 -11.78 13.21 13.64
C GLU A 110 -12.77 14.16 12.96
N ASN A 111 -13.88 13.64 12.41
CA ASN A 111 -14.96 14.42 11.80
C ASN A 111 -14.45 15.56 10.91
N SER A 112 -13.53 15.25 9.99
CA SER A 112 -12.86 16.26 9.15
C SER A 112 -12.94 15.88 7.68
N GLN A 113 -13.01 16.88 6.80
CA GLN A 113 -13.18 16.69 5.37
C GLN A 113 -12.38 17.71 4.55
N TRP A 114 -11.84 17.28 3.41
CA TRP A 114 -11.01 18.10 2.53
C TRP A 114 -9.83 18.71 3.30
N LEU A 115 -9.06 17.83 3.93
CA LEU A 115 -7.94 18.15 4.79
C LEU A 115 -6.68 17.49 4.24
N ARG A 116 -5.60 18.26 4.14
CA ARG A 116 -4.27 17.76 3.84
C ARG A 116 -3.34 17.94 5.04
N LEU A 117 -2.78 16.85 5.55
CA LEU A 117 -1.70 16.86 6.52
C LEU A 117 -0.38 16.59 5.79
N THR A 118 0.49 17.59 5.74
CA THR A 118 1.75 17.53 4.97
C THR A 118 2.93 18.10 5.74
N SER A 119 4.13 17.98 5.19
CA SER A 119 5.29 18.72 5.72
C SER A 119 6.22 19.20 4.62
N ASN A 120 6.92 20.30 4.92
CA ASN A 120 8.03 20.79 4.13
C ASN A 120 9.34 20.30 4.75
N ALA A 121 10.27 19.86 3.91
CA ALA A 121 11.65 19.58 4.32
C ALA A 121 12.28 20.82 4.98
N VAL A 122 13.12 20.59 5.97
CA VAL A 122 13.88 21.62 6.68
C VAL A 122 15.34 21.47 6.28
N GLU A 123 15.83 22.44 5.52
CA GLU A 123 17.16 22.40 4.89
C GLU A 123 18.27 22.19 5.92
N GLY A 124 19.13 21.20 5.68
CA GLY A 124 20.23 20.85 6.58
C GLY A 124 19.82 20.10 7.84
N GLU A 125 18.53 19.81 8.04
CA GLU A 125 18.02 19.14 9.24
C GLU A 125 17.27 17.83 8.90
N SER A 126 16.20 17.88 8.10
CA SER A 126 15.34 16.72 7.84
C SER A 126 14.59 16.83 6.52
N GLU A 127 14.44 15.71 5.80
CA GLU A 127 13.55 15.60 4.63
C GLU A 127 12.06 15.70 5.03
N TYR A 128 11.75 15.35 6.28
CA TYR A 128 10.41 15.37 6.86
C TYR A 128 10.32 16.43 7.95
N GLY A 129 9.53 17.47 7.71
CA GLY A 129 9.30 18.56 8.67
C GLY A 129 8.33 18.19 9.80
N LEU A 130 7.53 17.13 9.61
CA LEU A 130 6.70 16.54 10.65
C LEU A 130 7.21 15.12 10.95
N ARG A 131 7.65 14.89 12.19
CA ARG A 131 8.17 13.61 12.67
C ARG A 131 7.29 13.11 13.81
N LEU A 132 6.53 12.06 13.55
CA LEU A 132 5.49 11.55 14.43
C LEU A 132 5.98 10.30 15.17
N GLY A 133 6.42 10.46 16.41
CA GLY A 133 6.69 9.34 17.31
C GLY A 133 5.39 8.74 17.83
N GLY A 134 4.65 7.99 17.02
CA GLY A 134 3.36 7.40 17.43
C GLY A 134 2.33 7.36 16.32
N THR A 135 1.17 6.77 16.60
CA THR A 135 0.12 6.55 15.59
C THR A 135 -0.43 7.86 15.02
N LEU A 136 -0.58 7.93 13.71
CA LEU A 136 -1.46 8.89 13.04
C LEU A 136 -2.84 8.25 12.82
N GLY A 137 -3.85 8.74 13.54
CA GLY A 137 -5.22 8.26 13.44
C GLY A 137 -6.07 9.10 12.49
N VAL A 138 -6.88 8.46 11.66
CA VAL A 138 -7.96 9.13 10.90
C VAL A 138 -9.25 8.34 11.11
N GLY A 139 -10.27 9.00 11.65
CA GLY A 139 -11.54 8.35 11.97
C GLY A 139 -12.64 9.35 12.26
N GLY A 140 -13.61 8.94 13.07
CA GLY A 140 -14.72 9.79 13.48
C GLY A 140 -15.51 10.37 12.30
N LEU A 141 -15.79 9.55 11.28
CA LEU A 141 -16.50 9.95 10.06
C LEU A 141 -15.72 10.92 9.14
N SER A 142 -14.38 10.91 9.21
CA SER A 142 -13.55 11.71 8.29
C SER A 142 -13.48 11.09 6.88
N GLU A 143 -13.47 11.95 5.86
CA GLU A 143 -13.37 11.59 4.43
C GLU A 143 -12.60 12.68 3.67
N HIS A 144 -12.11 12.42 2.45
CA HIS A 144 -11.32 13.36 1.65
C HIS A 144 -10.08 13.90 2.41
N VAL A 145 -9.24 12.96 2.87
CA VAL A 145 -8.03 13.25 3.65
C VAL A 145 -6.79 12.88 2.84
N GLU A 146 -5.88 13.83 2.69
CA GLU A 146 -4.56 13.65 2.09
C GLU A 146 -3.47 13.68 3.17
N ILE A 147 -2.58 12.70 3.16
CA ILE A 147 -1.47 12.56 4.12
C ILE A 147 -0.20 12.32 3.34
N ASP A 148 0.73 13.27 3.42
CA ASP A 148 1.95 13.21 2.63
C ASP A 148 3.19 13.83 3.27
N HIS A 149 4.36 13.36 2.85
CA HIS A 149 5.66 13.87 3.32
C HIS A 149 5.77 13.87 4.85
N LEU A 150 5.32 12.81 5.53
CA LEU A 150 5.50 12.63 6.97
C LEU A 150 6.52 11.53 7.28
N GLU A 151 7.29 11.70 8.36
CA GLU A 151 7.99 10.60 9.02
C GLU A 151 7.14 10.11 10.20
N ILE A 152 6.88 8.82 10.28
CA ILE A 152 6.18 8.18 11.39
C ILE A 152 7.05 7.06 11.92
N TYR A 153 7.36 7.09 13.21
CA TYR A 153 8.29 6.14 13.81
C TYR A 153 7.80 5.64 15.16
N ARG A 154 8.19 4.40 15.50
CA ARG A 154 7.96 3.83 16.84
C ARG A 154 6.51 3.89 17.31
N ALA A 155 5.57 3.82 16.35
CA ALA A 155 4.18 3.67 16.68
C ALA A 155 3.95 2.28 17.29
N ARG A 156 3.22 2.24 18.42
CA ARG A 156 3.02 0.98 19.15
C ARG A 156 2.14 0.01 18.36
N PHE A 157 0.94 0.46 17.97
CA PHE A 157 -0.01 -0.39 17.27
C PHE A 157 0.05 -0.23 15.76
N ALA A 158 -0.10 0.97 15.21
CA ALA A 158 0.07 1.17 13.77
C ALA A 158 0.71 2.51 13.47
N GLY A 159 1.56 2.59 12.44
CA GLY A 159 2.05 3.89 11.95
C GLY A 159 0.89 4.81 11.58
N MET A 160 -0.03 4.29 10.76
CA MET A 160 -1.31 4.93 10.47
C MET A 160 -2.48 4.00 10.85
N LEU A 161 -3.47 4.54 11.55
CA LEU A 161 -4.72 3.84 11.91
C LEU A 161 -5.91 4.60 11.32
N ILE A 162 -6.42 4.14 10.19
CA ILE A 162 -7.44 4.83 9.40
C ILE A 162 -8.70 3.99 9.36
N LYS A 163 -9.66 4.32 10.23
CA LYS A 163 -10.97 3.67 10.32
C LYS A 163 -11.92 4.48 11.20
N THR A 164 -13.21 4.28 11.02
CA THR A 164 -14.23 4.59 12.01
C THR A 164 -14.80 3.30 12.56
N ASP A 165 -14.69 3.09 13.88
CA ASP A 165 -15.30 1.92 14.50
C ASP A 165 -16.82 2.09 14.55
N PRO A 166 -17.62 1.06 14.22
CA PRO A 166 -19.06 1.13 14.39
C PRO A 166 -19.39 1.18 15.88
N THR A 167 -20.29 2.11 16.24
CA THR A 167 -20.77 2.38 17.60
C THR A 167 -22.30 2.32 17.66
N CYS A 168 -22.93 2.72 18.77
CA CYS A 168 -24.39 2.88 18.81
C CYS A 168 -24.88 4.15 18.07
N ASP A 169 -23.98 5.03 17.61
CA ASP A 169 -24.32 6.10 16.69
C ASP A 169 -24.50 5.53 15.28
N THR A 170 -25.73 5.60 14.76
CA THR A 170 -26.09 5.05 13.46
C THR A 170 -25.29 5.64 12.31
N ARG A 171 -24.75 6.85 12.46
CA ARG A 171 -23.87 7.48 11.45
C ARG A 171 -22.60 6.69 11.19
N THR A 172 -22.16 5.85 12.13
CA THR A 172 -20.96 5.00 11.99
C THR A 172 -21.23 3.68 11.27
N TRP A 173 -22.49 3.40 10.90
CA TRP A 173 -22.90 2.13 10.31
C TRP A 173 -22.72 2.13 8.79
N ALA A 174 -22.52 0.93 8.23
CA ALA A 174 -22.24 0.71 6.81
C ALA A 174 -23.22 1.40 5.85
N GLU A 175 -24.51 1.45 6.20
CA GLU A 175 -25.56 2.06 5.39
C GLU A 175 -25.54 3.60 5.40
N ASN A 176 -24.86 4.22 6.36
CA ASN A 176 -24.89 5.67 6.58
C ASN A 176 -23.54 6.35 6.31
N PHE A 177 -22.44 5.59 6.27
CA PHE A 177 -21.11 6.15 6.05
C PHE A 177 -20.24 5.24 5.19
N THR A 178 -19.58 5.85 4.22
CA THR A 178 -18.49 5.26 3.44
C THR A 178 -17.31 6.20 3.55
N MET A 179 -16.17 5.69 4.02
CA MET A 179 -14.95 6.48 4.05
C MET A 179 -14.36 6.56 2.64
N THR A 180 -14.24 7.77 2.10
CA THR A 180 -13.83 7.99 0.71
C THR A 180 -12.76 9.07 0.58
N GLY A 181 -12.09 9.13 -0.58
CA GLY A 181 -11.17 10.21 -0.91
C GLY A 181 -9.86 10.19 -0.13
N LEU A 182 -9.31 9.00 0.17
CA LEU A 182 -8.05 8.89 0.90
C LEU A 182 -6.86 8.95 -0.06
N ARG A 183 -5.90 9.83 0.23
CA ARG A 183 -4.61 9.94 -0.49
C ARG A 183 -3.48 9.82 0.52
N ILE A 184 -2.66 8.78 0.41
CA ILE A 184 -1.58 8.50 1.37
C ILE A 184 -0.31 8.28 0.57
N HIS A 185 0.60 9.26 0.58
CA HIS A 185 1.79 9.17 -0.27
C HIS A 185 3.04 9.89 0.20
N ASN A 186 4.20 9.45 -0.30
CA ASN A 186 5.50 10.05 0.03
C ASN A 186 5.80 10.07 1.54
N ASN A 187 5.20 9.17 2.32
CA ASN A 187 5.48 9.06 3.74
C ASN A 187 6.60 8.04 4.01
N TYR A 188 7.29 8.22 5.12
CA TYR A 188 8.24 7.25 5.64
C TYR A 188 7.75 6.72 6.99
N ILE A 189 7.38 5.44 7.04
CA ILE A 189 6.91 4.78 8.26
C ILE A 189 7.95 3.73 8.66
N HIS A 190 8.44 3.79 9.89
CA HIS A 190 9.46 2.83 10.31
C HIS A 190 9.48 2.46 11.79
N ASP A 191 10.07 1.30 12.06
CA ASP A 191 10.33 0.79 13.41
C ASP A 191 9.07 0.79 14.29
N THR A 192 7.92 0.36 13.75
CA THR A 192 6.72 0.15 14.57
C THR A 192 7.00 -0.93 15.61
N GLU A 193 6.43 -0.82 16.81
CA GLU A 193 6.89 -1.64 17.94
C GLU A 193 6.16 -2.98 18.07
N SER A 194 4.86 -3.03 17.76
CA SER A 194 4.09 -4.29 17.86
C SER A 194 3.12 -4.55 16.71
N GLY A 195 2.64 -3.53 16.02
CA GLY A 195 1.71 -3.73 14.90
C GLY A 195 2.13 -3.10 13.58
N GLU A 196 1.14 -2.70 12.79
CA GLU A 196 1.23 -2.54 11.34
C GLU A 196 1.90 -1.21 10.93
N GLY A 197 2.34 -1.13 9.67
CA GLY A 197 2.77 0.15 9.10
C GLY A 197 1.54 1.03 8.84
N MET A 198 0.56 0.48 8.12
CA MET A 198 -0.72 1.11 7.85
C MET A 198 -1.86 0.12 8.10
N TYR A 199 -2.73 0.44 9.05
CA TYR A 199 -3.99 -0.24 9.30
C TYR A 199 -5.12 0.60 8.72
N ILE A 200 -5.63 0.25 7.54
CA ILE A 200 -6.67 1.02 6.84
C ILE A 200 -7.90 0.14 6.65
N GLY A 201 -9.04 0.61 7.18
CA GLY A 201 -10.30 -0.10 7.16
C GLY A 201 -10.48 -1.12 8.27
N TYR A 202 -11.73 -1.32 8.67
CA TYR A 202 -12.10 -2.26 9.73
C TYR A 202 -12.00 -3.72 9.24
N THR A 203 -11.41 -4.61 10.05
CA THR A 203 -11.19 -6.03 9.69
C THR A 203 -12.38 -6.95 9.96
N GLY A 204 -13.23 -6.64 10.95
CA GLY A 204 -14.37 -7.48 11.31
C GLY A 204 -15.55 -7.33 10.35
N LYS A 205 -16.37 -8.38 10.19
CA LYS A 205 -17.58 -8.32 9.35
C LYS A 205 -18.73 -7.55 10.01
N SER A 206 -18.84 -7.66 11.33
CA SER A 206 -19.86 -7.00 12.15
C SER A 206 -19.42 -6.95 13.61
N ARG A 207 -20.15 -6.21 14.43
CA ARG A 207 -19.99 -6.17 15.89
C ARG A 207 -21.36 -6.20 16.55
N THR A 208 -21.52 -6.93 17.64
CA THR A 208 -22.71 -6.84 18.49
C THR A 208 -22.44 -5.87 19.64
N LEU A 209 -23.30 -4.86 19.78
CA LEU A 209 -23.23 -3.80 20.77
C LEU A 209 -24.50 -3.79 21.62
N MET A 210 -24.40 -3.28 22.84
CA MET A 210 -25.57 -2.97 23.67
C MET A 210 -25.95 -1.50 23.43
N CYS A 211 -27.04 -1.26 22.70
CA CYS A 211 -27.56 0.07 22.37
C CYS A 211 -28.97 0.19 22.92
N ASP A 212 -29.24 1.22 23.74
CA ASP A 212 -30.57 1.45 24.36
C ASP A 212 -31.17 0.20 25.03
N ASN A 213 -30.34 -0.56 25.75
CA ASN A 213 -30.67 -1.84 26.41
C ASN A 213 -31.09 -2.98 25.46
N ALA A 214 -30.83 -2.86 24.17
CA ALA A 214 -30.99 -3.92 23.18
C ALA A 214 -29.63 -4.36 22.61
N LEU A 215 -29.49 -5.66 22.34
CA LEU A 215 -28.34 -6.17 21.58
C LEU A 215 -28.56 -5.87 20.09
N THR A 216 -27.71 -5.01 19.53
CA THR A 216 -27.76 -4.58 18.13
C THR A 216 -26.52 -5.07 17.41
N THR A 217 -26.72 -5.77 16.29
CA THR A 217 -25.61 -6.12 15.39
C THR A 217 -25.42 -4.98 14.40
N VAL A 218 -24.23 -4.37 14.42
CA VAL A 218 -23.85 -3.24 13.58
C VAL A 218 -22.77 -3.66 12.59
N TYR A 219 -22.79 -3.05 11.40
CA TYR A 219 -21.86 -3.34 10.33
C TYR A 219 -20.92 -2.13 10.12
N PRO A 220 -19.60 -2.35 9.99
CA PRO A 220 -18.64 -1.27 9.81
C PRO A 220 -18.74 -0.64 8.42
N HIS A 221 -18.32 0.62 8.31
CA HIS A 221 -18.28 1.35 7.03
C HIS A 221 -17.41 0.64 5.97
N LYS A 222 -17.76 0.89 4.71
CA LYS A 222 -16.92 0.53 3.56
C LYS A 222 -15.90 1.62 3.27
N ILE A 223 -14.92 1.28 2.44
CA ILE A 223 -13.94 2.23 1.88
C ILE A 223 -14.07 2.25 0.36
N GLN A 224 -14.07 3.46 -0.20
CA GLN A 224 -13.98 3.71 -1.63
C GLN A 224 -12.91 4.75 -1.91
N ASP A 225 -12.41 4.83 -3.14
CA ASP A 225 -11.50 5.91 -3.60
C ASP A 225 -10.28 6.10 -2.67
N VAL A 226 -9.48 5.04 -2.53
CA VAL A 226 -8.29 5.02 -1.66
C VAL A 226 -7.04 4.80 -2.50
N HIS A 227 -6.08 5.72 -2.41
CA HIS A 227 -4.83 5.65 -3.14
C HIS A 227 -3.66 5.71 -2.16
N ILE A 228 -2.87 4.65 -2.15
CA ILE A 228 -1.69 4.49 -1.28
C ILE A 228 -0.47 4.34 -2.18
N PHE A 229 0.37 5.36 -2.28
CA PHE A 229 1.45 5.35 -3.26
C PHE A 229 2.74 6.04 -2.84
N ASP A 230 3.87 5.64 -3.40
CA ASP A 230 5.18 6.27 -3.14
C ASP A 230 5.58 6.33 -1.66
N ASN A 231 5.03 5.46 -0.81
CA ASN A 231 5.41 5.39 0.60
C ASN A 231 6.61 4.45 0.79
N LYS A 232 7.45 4.77 1.76
CA LYS A 232 8.52 3.92 2.25
C LYS A 232 8.13 3.35 3.63
N LEU A 233 8.12 2.03 3.76
CA LEU A 233 7.89 1.34 5.02
C LEU A 233 9.12 0.51 5.37
N GLU A 234 9.63 0.62 6.60
CA GLU A 234 10.88 -0.04 7.02
C GLU A 234 10.80 -0.61 8.43
N ASN A 235 11.20 -1.88 8.62
CA ASN A 235 11.22 -2.57 9.92
C ASN A 235 9.87 -2.50 10.64
N ILE A 236 8.82 -2.95 9.96
CA ILE A 236 7.47 -2.96 10.51
C ILE A 236 7.27 -4.20 11.39
N ALA A 237 6.76 -4.01 12.60
CA ALA A 237 6.54 -5.10 13.55
C ALA A 237 5.57 -6.15 13.02
N ALA A 238 4.42 -5.75 12.47
CA ALA A 238 3.42 -6.64 11.89
C ALA A 238 3.30 -6.47 10.36
N ASP A 239 2.09 -6.34 9.82
CA ASP A 239 1.84 -6.15 8.39
C ASP A 239 2.33 -4.79 7.90
N GLY A 240 2.88 -4.73 6.69
CA GLY A 240 3.33 -3.46 6.09
C GLY A 240 2.15 -2.53 5.81
N ILE A 241 1.37 -2.88 4.79
CA ILE A 241 0.14 -2.16 4.42
C ILE A 241 -1.03 -3.13 4.52
N GLN A 242 -2.00 -2.82 5.37
CA GLN A 242 -3.29 -3.48 5.41
C GLN A 242 -4.37 -2.53 4.91
N LEU A 243 -5.13 -2.97 3.91
CA LEU A 243 -6.29 -2.28 3.39
C LEU A 243 -7.49 -3.24 3.36
N ASN A 244 -8.47 -3.02 4.24
CA ASN A 244 -9.67 -3.86 4.37
C ASN A 244 -10.96 -3.09 4.12
N SER A 245 -12.06 -3.83 3.97
CA SER A 245 -13.42 -3.30 3.76
C SER A 245 -13.56 -2.44 2.50
N VAL A 246 -12.73 -2.69 1.49
CA VAL A 246 -12.80 -1.98 0.21
C VAL A 246 -14.02 -2.44 -0.59
N GLU A 247 -14.76 -1.48 -1.12
CA GLU A 247 -15.85 -1.71 -2.06
C GLU A 247 -15.43 -1.45 -3.52
N SER A 248 -14.70 -0.36 -3.79
CA SER A 248 -14.20 -0.06 -5.15
C SER A 248 -13.13 1.04 -5.16
N ASN A 249 -12.50 1.24 -6.32
CA ASN A 249 -11.56 2.33 -6.61
C ASN A 249 -10.38 2.41 -5.63
N ALA A 250 -9.71 1.28 -5.40
CA ALA A 250 -8.55 1.21 -4.52
C ALA A 250 -7.27 0.89 -5.29
N TYR A 251 -6.22 1.66 -5.00
CA TYR A 251 -4.92 1.55 -5.65
C TYR A 251 -3.79 1.55 -4.61
N ILE A 252 -2.95 0.51 -4.64
CA ILE A 252 -1.72 0.43 -3.84
C ILE A 252 -0.55 0.37 -4.80
N THR A 253 0.17 1.48 -4.98
CA THR A 253 1.12 1.62 -6.11
C THR A 253 2.47 2.18 -5.75
N ASN A 254 3.55 1.60 -6.27
CA ASN A 254 4.91 2.17 -6.14
C ASN A 254 5.38 2.40 -4.69
N ASN A 255 4.89 1.60 -3.74
CA ASN A 255 5.39 1.62 -2.37
C ASN A 255 6.63 0.73 -2.25
N THR A 256 7.57 1.12 -1.39
CA THR A 256 8.73 0.31 -1.02
C THR A 256 8.58 -0.16 0.42
N ILE A 257 8.54 -1.47 0.61
CA ILE A 257 8.36 -2.12 1.90
C ILE A 257 9.57 -3.00 2.18
N TYR A 258 10.35 -2.62 3.19
CA TYR A 258 11.52 -3.35 3.64
C TYR A 258 11.30 -3.90 5.04
N ARG A 259 11.26 -5.23 5.16
CA ARG A 259 11.07 -5.96 6.42
C ARG A 259 9.75 -5.68 7.14
N THR A 260 8.84 -6.65 7.06
CA THR A 260 7.62 -6.71 7.87
C THR A 260 7.64 -7.96 8.75
N GLY A 261 6.77 -8.05 9.76
CA GLY A 261 6.77 -9.17 10.69
C GLY A 261 8.01 -9.23 11.58
N VAL A 262 8.60 -8.07 11.92
CA VAL A 262 9.80 -8.00 12.77
C VAL A 262 9.50 -8.40 14.23
N SER A 263 8.34 -8.03 14.76
CA SER A 263 7.90 -8.33 16.13
C SER A 263 6.36 -8.31 16.22
N PRO A 264 5.68 -9.16 15.46
CA PRO A 264 4.23 -9.08 15.30
C PRO A 264 3.52 -9.52 16.58
N PHE A 265 2.40 -8.87 16.89
CA PHE A 265 1.56 -9.27 18.01
C PHE A 265 0.93 -10.67 17.83
N ASP A 266 0.82 -11.15 16.58
CA ASP A 266 0.56 -12.55 16.26
C ASP A 266 1.48 -13.00 15.09
N PRO A 267 2.54 -13.76 15.37
CA PRO A 267 3.52 -14.16 14.36
C PRO A 267 2.98 -15.15 13.32
N HIS A 268 1.77 -15.70 13.51
CA HIS A 268 1.19 -16.63 12.56
C HIS A 268 0.39 -15.92 11.46
N TRP A 269 -0.20 -14.76 11.77
CA TRP A 269 -1.16 -14.10 10.87
C TRP A 269 -0.83 -12.64 10.55
N GLN A 270 0.10 -11.99 11.27
CA GLN A 270 0.28 -10.54 11.22
C GLN A 270 1.71 -10.19 10.84
N ASN A 271 2.17 -10.65 9.68
CA ASN A 271 3.56 -10.55 9.24
C ASN A 271 3.71 -10.38 7.70
N THR A 272 2.64 -9.95 7.03
CA THR A 272 2.53 -9.84 5.57
C THR A 272 3.18 -8.55 5.05
N GLY A 273 3.64 -8.53 3.80
CA GLY A 273 4.07 -7.30 3.13
C GLY A 273 2.88 -6.36 2.87
N ILE A 274 1.95 -6.79 2.01
CA ILE A 274 0.68 -6.09 1.73
C ILE A 274 -0.51 -7.03 1.91
N GLN A 275 -1.48 -6.64 2.72
CA GLN A 275 -2.77 -7.31 2.86
C GLN A 275 -3.88 -6.47 2.24
N VAL A 276 -4.71 -7.12 1.42
CA VAL A 276 -5.91 -6.54 0.82
C VAL A 276 -7.12 -7.38 1.19
N GLY A 277 -8.14 -6.72 1.73
CA GLY A 277 -9.47 -7.25 2.00
C GLY A 277 -10.55 -6.40 1.32
N GLY A 278 -11.21 -6.93 0.30
CA GLY A 278 -12.26 -6.26 -0.46
C GLY A 278 -12.08 -6.42 -1.97
N ASP A 279 -12.99 -5.81 -2.73
CA ASP A 279 -13.13 -6.10 -4.16
C ASP A 279 -12.56 -4.99 -5.05
N ASN A 280 -12.20 -5.34 -6.28
CA ASN A 280 -11.78 -4.39 -7.32
C ASN A 280 -10.58 -3.50 -6.95
N VAL A 281 -9.58 -4.09 -6.27
CA VAL A 281 -8.34 -3.42 -5.88
C VAL A 281 -7.23 -3.65 -6.92
N GLU A 282 -6.48 -2.60 -7.24
CA GLU A 282 -5.25 -2.71 -8.04
C GLU A 282 -4.01 -2.50 -7.17
N VAL A 283 -3.16 -3.53 -7.08
CA VAL A 283 -1.88 -3.52 -6.39
C VAL A 283 -0.78 -3.60 -7.45
N ARG A 284 -0.04 -2.52 -7.67
CA ARG A 284 0.94 -2.47 -8.77
C ARG A 284 2.29 -1.82 -8.46
N SER A 285 3.33 -2.33 -9.09
CA SER A 285 4.67 -1.73 -9.05
C SER A 285 5.25 -1.53 -7.64
N ASN A 286 4.78 -2.29 -6.64
CA ASN A 286 5.33 -2.22 -5.29
C ASN A 286 6.57 -3.10 -5.20
N LEU A 287 7.53 -2.67 -4.37
CA LEU A 287 8.67 -3.48 -3.94
C LEU A 287 8.41 -3.97 -2.52
N ILE A 288 8.33 -5.28 -2.34
CA ILE A 288 8.29 -5.94 -1.04
C ILE A 288 9.56 -6.76 -0.89
N TYR A 289 10.39 -6.41 0.09
CA TYR A 289 11.63 -7.10 0.38
C TYR A 289 11.63 -7.59 1.83
N ARG A 290 11.64 -8.92 2.00
CA ARG A 290 11.66 -9.64 3.29
C ARG A 290 10.43 -9.45 4.16
N SER A 291 9.26 -9.87 3.70
CA SER A 291 8.11 -10.06 4.61
C SER A 291 8.32 -11.26 5.52
N GLY A 292 7.94 -11.17 6.80
CA GLY A 292 8.04 -12.28 7.75
C GLY A 292 7.13 -13.46 7.37
N GLY A 293 5.96 -13.17 6.80
CA GLY A 293 5.03 -14.14 6.24
C GLY A 293 4.87 -13.96 4.73
N ASN A 294 3.63 -13.91 4.27
CA ASN A 294 3.34 -13.76 2.85
C ASN A 294 3.85 -12.43 2.30
N GLY A 295 4.35 -12.41 1.06
CA GLY A 295 4.64 -11.16 0.38
C GLY A 295 3.36 -10.34 0.23
N MET A 296 2.30 -11.00 -0.25
CA MET A 296 0.95 -10.45 -0.30
C MET A 296 -0.10 -11.43 0.18
N MET A 297 -1.11 -10.92 0.89
CA MET A 297 -2.34 -11.62 1.28
C MET A 297 -3.52 -10.93 0.59
N ILE A 298 -4.20 -11.64 -0.30
CA ILE A 298 -5.31 -11.10 -1.10
C ILE A 298 -6.61 -11.82 -0.73
N ASP A 299 -7.61 -11.07 -0.29
CA ASP A 299 -8.92 -11.59 0.11
C ASP A 299 -10.04 -10.73 -0.50
N GLY A 300 -10.71 -11.26 -1.52
CA GLY A 300 -11.76 -10.53 -2.25
C GLY A 300 -11.91 -11.04 -3.68
N ASP A 301 -12.61 -10.29 -4.52
CA ASP A 301 -12.84 -10.58 -5.94
C ASP A 301 -12.34 -9.42 -6.83
N GLY A 302 -11.99 -9.72 -8.09
CA GLY A 302 -11.62 -8.70 -9.09
C GLY A 302 -10.27 -8.00 -8.85
N ILE A 303 -9.38 -8.63 -8.06
CA ILE A 303 -8.09 -8.04 -7.67
C ILE A 303 -7.06 -8.13 -8.81
N LYS A 304 -6.36 -7.02 -9.06
CA LYS A 304 -5.28 -6.93 -10.05
C LYS A 304 -3.95 -6.76 -9.33
N VAL A 305 -3.05 -7.73 -9.46
CA VAL A 305 -1.68 -7.70 -8.91
C VAL A 305 -0.71 -7.62 -10.08
N LEU A 306 -0.16 -6.43 -10.33
CA LEU A 306 0.53 -6.09 -11.59
C LEU A 306 1.96 -5.59 -11.34
N ASN A 307 2.96 -6.19 -11.97
CA ASN A 307 4.35 -5.69 -11.98
C ASN A 307 4.95 -5.45 -10.59
N ASN A 308 4.55 -6.21 -9.57
CA ASN A 308 5.13 -6.10 -8.24
C ASN A 308 6.41 -6.94 -8.15
N HIS A 309 7.36 -6.47 -7.35
CA HIS A 309 8.58 -7.18 -7.01
C HIS A 309 8.48 -7.70 -5.59
N ILE A 310 8.36 -9.01 -5.42
CA ILE A 310 8.21 -9.69 -4.14
C ILE A 310 9.43 -10.57 -3.93
N MET A 311 10.28 -10.19 -2.97
CA MET A 311 11.56 -10.82 -2.76
C MET A 311 11.70 -11.29 -1.32
N TYR A 312 12.09 -12.55 -1.14
CA TYR A 312 12.38 -13.16 0.16
C TYR A 312 11.20 -13.14 1.13
N ALA A 313 9.98 -13.42 0.65
CA ALA A 313 8.84 -13.63 1.53
C ALA A 313 9.05 -14.88 2.39
N GLY A 314 8.81 -14.81 3.69
CA GLY A 314 8.98 -15.93 4.63
C GLY A 314 8.03 -17.10 4.37
N GLU A 315 6.88 -16.84 3.75
CA GLU A 315 5.92 -17.86 3.33
C GLU A 315 5.70 -17.85 1.81
N ASN A 316 4.47 -17.59 1.34
CA ASN A 316 4.18 -17.53 -0.08
C ASN A 316 4.56 -16.16 -0.64
N GLY A 317 4.91 -16.09 -1.92
CA GLY A 317 5.03 -14.80 -2.60
C GLY A 317 3.69 -14.07 -2.55
N ILE A 318 2.63 -14.76 -2.99
CA ILE A 318 1.25 -14.29 -2.93
C ILE A 318 0.38 -15.44 -2.42
N PHE A 319 -0.43 -15.18 -1.39
CA PHE A 319 -1.57 -16.00 -1.04
C PHE A 319 -2.85 -15.24 -1.39
N ALA A 320 -3.78 -15.92 -2.06
CA ALA A 320 -5.03 -15.31 -2.49
C ALA A 320 -6.22 -16.22 -2.26
N ARG A 321 -7.34 -15.65 -1.81
CA ARG A 321 -8.64 -16.30 -1.67
C ARG A 321 -9.76 -15.29 -1.92
N ASN A 322 -11.00 -15.78 -1.92
CA ASN A 322 -12.21 -14.96 -1.95
C ASN A 322 -13.25 -15.51 -0.97
N ALA A 323 -14.38 -14.81 -0.83
CA ALA A 323 -15.45 -15.22 0.09
C ALA A 323 -16.00 -16.62 -0.23
N ALA A 324 -16.06 -17.00 -1.51
CA ALA A 324 -16.55 -18.32 -1.95
C ALA A 324 -15.70 -19.49 -1.44
N GLN A 325 -14.43 -19.27 -1.11
CA GLN A 325 -13.59 -20.27 -0.47
C GLN A 325 -14.07 -20.61 0.95
N GLN A 326 -14.68 -19.65 1.65
CA GLN A 326 -15.20 -19.82 3.02
C GLN A 326 -16.67 -20.26 3.02
N ASP A 327 -17.44 -19.83 2.02
CA ASP A 327 -18.83 -20.21 1.80
C ASP A 327 -19.06 -20.53 0.32
N ASN A 328 -19.09 -21.83 0.01
CA ASN A 328 -19.18 -22.31 -1.37
C ASN A 328 -20.54 -22.03 -2.05
N SER A 329 -21.52 -21.50 -1.33
CA SER A 329 -22.79 -21.03 -1.91
C SER A 329 -22.64 -19.68 -2.63
N ILE A 330 -21.60 -18.91 -2.29
CA ILE A 330 -21.26 -17.67 -2.97
C ILE A 330 -20.75 -17.99 -4.37
N SER A 331 -21.32 -17.34 -5.37
CA SER A 331 -21.01 -17.53 -6.78
C SER A 331 -20.94 -16.20 -7.50
N ASN A 332 -20.49 -16.24 -8.76
CA ASN A 332 -20.31 -15.08 -9.62
C ASN A 332 -19.23 -14.09 -9.13
N GLY A 333 -18.22 -14.58 -8.41
CA GLY A 333 -17.05 -13.78 -8.05
C GLY A 333 -16.30 -13.25 -9.29
N LEU A 334 -15.61 -12.13 -9.16
CA LEU A 334 -14.80 -11.57 -10.24
C LEU A 334 -13.39 -12.16 -10.21
N ALA A 335 -12.88 -12.55 -11.37
CA ALA A 335 -11.57 -13.18 -11.46
C ALA A 335 -10.43 -12.19 -11.17
N HIS A 336 -9.39 -12.70 -10.53
CA HIS A 336 -8.14 -11.97 -10.29
C HIS A 336 -7.22 -11.97 -11.51
N ALA A 337 -6.33 -10.99 -11.58
CA ALA A 337 -5.24 -10.94 -12.56
C ALA A 337 -3.88 -10.77 -11.88
N TYR A 338 -2.98 -11.72 -12.09
CA TYR A 338 -1.59 -11.69 -11.66
C TYR A 338 -0.71 -11.58 -12.91
N LYS A 339 -0.21 -10.37 -13.19
CA LYS A 339 0.51 -10.09 -14.45
C LYS A 339 1.87 -9.44 -14.21
N GLY A 340 2.91 -9.94 -14.88
CA GLY A 340 4.22 -9.28 -14.90
C GLY A 340 4.93 -9.21 -13.55
N ASN A 341 4.49 -9.97 -12.54
CA ASN A 341 5.11 -9.91 -11.22
C ASN A 341 6.43 -10.67 -11.21
N LEU A 342 7.41 -10.13 -10.47
CA LEU A 342 8.66 -10.78 -10.15
C LEU A 342 8.58 -11.33 -8.73
N ILE A 343 8.70 -12.66 -8.57
CA ILE A 343 8.65 -13.33 -7.27
C ILE A 343 9.94 -14.12 -7.08
N VAL A 344 10.74 -13.72 -6.11
CA VAL A 344 12.09 -14.25 -5.90
C VAL A 344 12.21 -14.82 -4.50
N HIS A 345 12.60 -16.09 -4.40
CA HIS A 345 12.83 -16.81 -3.15
C HIS A 345 11.69 -16.71 -2.13
N PRO A 346 10.43 -17.06 -2.47
CA PRO A 346 9.41 -17.28 -1.45
C PRO A 346 9.80 -18.50 -0.60
N GLY A 347 9.49 -18.50 0.70
CA GLY A 347 9.71 -19.64 1.59
C GLY A 347 8.82 -20.85 1.29
N SER A 348 7.74 -20.65 0.53
CA SER A 348 6.79 -21.69 0.11
C SER A 348 6.44 -21.55 -1.39
N TYR A 349 5.17 -21.34 -1.75
CA TYR A 349 4.75 -21.19 -3.14
C TYR A 349 4.93 -19.75 -3.64
N ALA A 350 5.22 -19.56 -4.93
CA ALA A 350 5.21 -18.22 -5.51
C ALA A 350 3.80 -17.62 -5.53
N LEU A 351 2.80 -18.40 -5.96
CA LEU A 351 1.38 -18.05 -5.86
C LEU A 351 0.57 -19.23 -5.34
N LYS A 352 -0.19 -18.99 -4.28
CA LYS A 352 -1.21 -19.90 -3.75
C LYS A 352 -2.59 -19.27 -3.96
N LEU A 353 -3.31 -19.74 -4.97
CA LEU A 353 -4.57 -19.16 -5.43
C LEU A 353 -5.75 -20.06 -5.11
N TYR A 354 -6.50 -19.66 -4.10
CA TYR A 354 -7.63 -20.40 -3.53
C TYR A 354 -8.98 -19.69 -3.76
N ALA A 355 -9.01 -18.63 -4.58
CA ALA A 355 -10.25 -18.02 -5.02
C ALA A 355 -10.99 -18.95 -6.00
N ILE A 356 -12.29 -19.14 -5.78
CA ILE A 356 -13.14 -20.08 -6.53
C ILE A 356 -14.48 -19.45 -6.88
N ASN A 357 -15.31 -20.15 -7.66
CA ASN A 357 -16.66 -19.73 -8.07
C ASN A 357 -16.71 -18.37 -8.79
N THR A 358 -15.69 -18.07 -9.58
CA THR A 358 -15.60 -16.84 -10.37
C THR A 358 -16.32 -16.97 -11.72
N GLN A 359 -16.80 -15.86 -12.27
CA GLN A 359 -17.52 -15.82 -13.56
C GLN A 359 -16.60 -16.13 -14.75
N SER A 360 -15.30 -15.97 -14.55
CA SER A 360 -14.27 -16.22 -15.57
C SER A 360 -12.99 -16.69 -14.90
N ALA A 361 -12.08 -17.22 -15.70
CA ALA A 361 -10.81 -17.72 -15.21
C ALA A 361 -9.88 -16.59 -14.73
N HIS A 362 -9.20 -16.84 -13.61
CA HIS A 362 -8.10 -16.03 -13.12
C HIS A 362 -6.99 -15.95 -14.18
N LEU A 363 -6.39 -14.78 -14.36
CA LEU A 363 -5.28 -14.60 -15.30
C LEU A 363 -3.96 -14.68 -14.54
N ILE A 364 -3.09 -15.62 -14.90
CA ILE A 364 -1.74 -15.76 -14.35
C ILE A 364 -0.79 -15.69 -15.53
N ILE A 365 -0.29 -14.50 -15.85
CA ILE A 365 0.35 -14.23 -17.14
C ILE A 365 1.68 -13.51 -16.94
N GLU A 366 2.73 -13.92 -17.67
CA GLU A 366 4.01 -13.19 -17.76
C GLU A 366 4.71 -12.97 -16.41
N ASN A 367 4.44 -13.82 -15.40
CA ASN A 367 5.13 -13.72 -14.12
C ASN A 367 6.51 -14.39 -14.21
N SER A 368 7.51 -13.77 -13.60
CA SER A 368 8.87 -14.30 -13.47
C SER A 368 9.09 -14.78 -12.05
N ILE A 369 9.42 -16.06 -11.88
CA ILE A 369 9.48 -16.73 -10.59
C ILE A 369 10.84 -17.39 -10.45
N GLU A 370 11.53 -17.11 -9.34
CA GLU A 370 12.76 -17.77 -8.96
C GLU A 370 12.59 -18.40 -7.58
N ASN A 371 12.87 -19.70 -7.45
CA ASN A 371 12.84 -20.39 -6.14
C ASN A 371 14.05 -21.33 -5.94
N ASP A 372 14.08 -21.97 -4.79
CA ASP A 372 15.11 -22.91 -4.36
C ASP A 372 14.88 -24.34 -4.86
N GLY A 373 13.96 -24.56 -5.81
CA GLY A 373 13.65 -25.88 -6.35
C GLY A 373 12.97 -26.83 -5.36
N ALA A 374 12.51 -26.35 -4.20
CA ALA A 374 11.76 -27.18 -3.25
C ALA A 374 10.50 -27.75 -3.90
N LEU A 375 10.23 -29.02 -3.59
CA LEU A 375 9.07 -29.76 -4.09
C LEU A 375 7.97 -29.84 -3.02
N ASP A 376 6.73 -29.95 -3.47
CA ASP A 376 5.59 -30.28 -2.61
C ASP A 376 5.50 -31.78 -2.31
N SER A 377 4.48 -32.18 -1.54
CA SER A 377 4.26 -33.59 -1.17
C SER A 377 3.94 -34.49 -2.36
N ALA A 378 3.58 -33.93 -3.52
CA ALA A 378 3.34 -34.64 -4.77
C ALA A 378 4.57 -34.60 -5.71
N GLY A 379 5.71 -34.07 -5.25
CA GLY A 379 6.94 -33.98 -6.03
C GLY A 379 6.95 -32.87 -7.09
N ARG A 380 6.05 -31.89 -7.00
CA ARG A 380 5.96 -30.76 -7.95
C ARG A 380 6.70 -29.55 -7.41
N PRO A 381 7.31 -28.70 -8.25
CA PRO A 381 7.91 -27.46 -7.80
C PRO A 381 6.89 -26.55 -7.11
N LYS A 382 7.30 -25.90 -6.02
CA LYS A 382 6.47 -24.92 -5.29
C LYS A 382 6.36 -23.59 -6.05
N THR A 383 5.82 -23.64 -7.26
CA THR A 383 5.60 -22.46 -8.11
C THR A 383 4.17 -21.98 -7.90
N PHE A 384 3.19 -22.81 -8.28
CA PHE A 384 1.77 -22.50 -8.11
C PHE A 384 1.05 -23.58 -7.31
N SER A 385 0.16 -23.14 -6.42
CA SER A 385 -0.76 -24.00 -5.68
C SER A 385 -2.18 -23.50 -5.86
N TYR A 386 -3.08 -24.41 -6.23
CA TYR A 386 -4.51 -24.15 -6.38
C TYR A 386 -5.26 -24.95 -5.33
N LEU A 387 -6.41 -24.43 -4.87
CA LEU A 387 -7.24 -25.12 -3.88
C LEU A 387 -7.68 -26.50 -4.40
N ASN A 388 -8.19 -26.52 -5.63
CA ASN A 388 -8.62 -27.69 -6.40
C ASN A 388 -8.99 -27.24 -7.84
N ASP A 389 -9.66 -28.10 -8.60
CA ASP A 389 -10.11 -27.81 -9.96
C ASP A 389 -11.23 -26.76 -10.06
N ALA A 390 -11.84 -26.33 -8.95
CA ALA A 390 -12.80 -25.22 -8.94
C ALA A 390 -12.13 -23.85 -9.16
N VAL A 391 -10.80 -23.77 -9.08
CA VAL A 391 -10.05 -22.54 -9.43
C VAL A 391 -9.96 -22.45 -10.95
N LEU A 392 -10.89 -21.71 -11.57
CA LEU A 392 -10.85 -21.40 -13.00
C LEU A 392 -9.64 -20.52 -13.31
N ARG A 393 -8.79 -20.90 -14.26
CA ARG A 393 -7.53 -20.18 -14.51
C ARG A 393 -7.00 -20.30 -15.93
N HIS A 394 -6.31 -19.25 -16.36
CA HIS A 394 -5.51 -19.20 -17.58
C HIS A 394 -4.07 -18.86 -17.22
N GLU A 395 -3.17 -19.80 -17.49
CA GLU A 395 -1.73 -19.66 -17.27
C GLU A 395 -1.03 -19.47 -18.61
N LEU A 396 -0.32 -18.36 -18.80
CA LEU A 396 0.35 -18.04 -20.08
C LEU A 396 1.69 -17.35 -19.85
N ASN A 397 2.75 -17.80 -20.54
CA ASN A 397 4.07 -17.16 -20.54
C ASN A 397 4.66 -16.90 -19.13
N ASN A 398 4.36 -17.73 -18.14
CA ASN A 398 5.03 -17.66 -16.85
C ASN A 398 6.39 -18.36 -16.93
N HIS A 399 7.42 -17.72 -16.39
CA HIS A 399 8.78 -18.23 -16.40
C HIS A 399 9.19 -18.63 -14.99
N HIS A 400 9.63 -19.88 -14.82
CA HIS A 400 10.13 -20.40 -13.56
C HIS A 400 11.61 -20.78 -13.68
N TYR A 401 12.42 -20.19 -12.81
CA TYR A 401 13.84 -20.43 -12.66
C TYR A 401 14.12 -21.10 -11.31
N VAL A 402 15.05 -22.05 -11.31
CA VAL A 402 15.55 -22.70 -10.09
C VAL A 402 17.02 -22.34 -9.91
N THR A 403 17.37 -21.85 -8.73
CA THR A 403 18.76 -21.48 -8.42
C THR A 403 19.71 -22.69 -8.44
N GLN A 404 20.90 -22.51 -9.02
CA GLN A 404 21.88 -23.59 -9.25
C GLN A 404 22.37 -24.26 -7.95
N SER A 405 22.37 -23.55 -6.83
CA SER A 405 22.74 -24.09 -5.50
C SER A 405 21.74 -25.12 -4.97
N ALA A 406 20.50 -25.11 -5.45
CA ALA A 406 19.51 -26.15 -5.15
C ALA A 406 19.70 -27.42 -5.99
N TYR A 407 20.05 -27.25 -7.27
CA TYR A 407 20.26 -28.37 -8.20
C TYR A 407 21.37 -29.32 -7.72
N GLN A 408 22.44 -28.78 -7.15
CA GLN A 408 23.57 -29.58 -6.64
C GLN A 408 23.20 -30.42 -5.42
N ARG A 409 22.31 -29.95 -4.53
CA ARG A 409 21.89 -30.71 -3.33
C ARG A 409 20.98 -31.90 -3.63
N ALA A 410 20.20 -31.83 -4.72
CA ALA A 410 19.31 -32.91 -5.14
C ALA A 410 20.05 -34.08 -5.84
N HIS A 411 21.25 -33.84 -6.38
CA HIS A 411 22.03 -34.83 -7.13
C HIS A 411 23.24 -35.38 -6.36
N THR A 412 23.39 -35.01 -5.09
CA THR A 412 24.42 -35.55 -4.16
C THR A 412 23.83 -36.41 -3.04
N LYS A 413 22.60 -36.91 -3.19
CA LYS A 413 22.00 -37.89 -2.28
C LYS A 413 21.78 -39.23 -2.96
#